data_AF-A0A9Q4A9Y6-F1
#
_entry.id   AF-A0A9Q4A9Y6-F1
#
_cell.length_a   1.000
_cell.length_b   1.000
_cell.length_c   1.000
_cell.angle_alpha   90.00
_cell.angle_beta   90.00
_cell.angle_gamma   90.00
#
_symmetry.space_group_name_H-M   'P 1'
#
loop_
_entity.id
_entity.type
_entity.pdbx_description
1 polymer ?
#
loop_
_entity_poly.entity_id
_entity_poly.type
_entity_poly.pdbx_seq_one_letter_code
_entity_poly.pdbx_strand_id
1 'polypeptide(L)'
;DVVPDGAGSPLARMPEFYECSCPKCGAPAKRETDTMDTFVESSWYYARYASPHYEGGLVEPNAANHWLPVDQYIGGIEHAILHLLYARFFHKLMRDEGLVTSNEPFKNLLTQGMVNAETYFRMETSGKKTWINPADVTLERDAKAKVISATLTSDGLPVEIGGTEKMSKSKKNGIDPQMMIDQYGADTCRLFMMFASPPDMSLEWSDSGVEGSHRFLRRVWRLAQSHVGQGPSTGLDVAALTDEQKAVRRSIHQ
;
A
#
# COMPACT_ATOMS: atom_id res chain seq x y z
N ASP A 1 10.35 -18.78 -25.35
CA ASP A 1 9.30 -18.26 -24.45
C ASP A 1 8.28 -19.33 -24.13
N VAL A 2 7.86 -19.40 -22.87
CA VAL A 2 6.81 -20.30 -22.41
C VAL A 2 5.45 -19.62 -22.65
N VAL A 3 4.49 -20.33 -23.26
CA VAL A 3 3.14 -19.80 -23.50
C VAL A 3 2.14 -20.61 -22.67
N PRO A 4 1.61 -20.07 -21.55
CA PRO A 4 0.55 -20.71 -20.79
C PRO A 4 -0.75 -20.74 -21.60
N ASP A 5 -1.32 -21.93 -21.80
CA ASP A 5 -2.53 -22.17 -22.61
C ASP A 5 -3.79 -22.47 -21.76
N GLY A 6 -3.64 -22.47 -20.43
CA GLY A 6 -4.72 -22.79 -19.49
C GLY A 6 -4.99 -24.29 -19.31
N ALA A 7 -4.27 -25.17 -20.01
CA ALA A 7 -4.45 -26.63 -19.94
C ALA A 7 -3.59 -27.32 -18.87
N GLY A 8 -3.07 -26.56 -17.89
CA GLY A 8 -2.23 -27.06 -16.79
C GLY A 8 -0.81 -26.49 -16.80
N SER A 9 -0.01 -26.86 -15.79
CA SER A 9 1.36 -26.35 -15.61
C SER A 9 2.21 -26.58 -16.86
N PRO A 10 2.83 -25.54 -17.44
CA PRO A 10 3.75 -25.71 -18.57
C PRO A 10 4.96 -26.59 -18.23
N LEU A 11 5.47 -26.53 -16.99
CA LEU A 11 6.68 -27.26 -16.59
C LEU A 11 6.55 -28.78 -16.73
N ALA A 12 5.36 -29.32 -16.47
CA ALA A 12 5.07 -30.75 -16.63
C ALA A 12 5.12 -31.23 -18.10
N ARG A 13 5.11 -30.29 -19.05
CA ARG A 13 5.11 -30.54 -20.51
C ARG A 13 6.42 -30.14 -21.18
N MET A 14 7.46 -29.82 -20.40
CA MET A 14 8.76 -29.38 -20.88
C MET A 14 9.85 -30.40 -20.50
N PRO A 15 10.10 -31.45 -21.33
CA PRO A 15 11.16 -32.43 -21.07
C PRO A 15 12.53 -31.78 -20.83
N GLU A 16 12.84 -30.69 -21.52
CA GLU A 16 14.07 -29.92 -21.36
C GLU A 16 14.23 -29.30 -19.96
N PHE A 17 13.13 -29.13 -19.22
CA PHE A 17 13.14 -28.70 -17.83
C PHE A 17 13.25 -29.90 -16.88
N TYR A 18 12.32 -30.86 -16.98
CA TYR A 18 12.18 -31.89 -15.95
C TYR A 18 13.12 -33.08 -16.12
N GLU A 19 13.57 -33.42 -17.33
CA GLU A 19 14.49 -34.55 -17.52
C GLU A 19 15.89 -34.18 -17.02
N CYS A 20 16.39 -34.92 -16.03
CA CYS A 20 17.71 -34.67 -15.46
C CYS A 20 18.36 -35.96 -14.96
N SER A 21 19.63 -35.88 -14.57
CA SER A 21 20.31 -36.97 -13.86
C SER A 21 20.09 -36.84 -12.34
N CYS A 22 19.87 -37.96 -11.66
CA CYS A 22 19.81 -37.98 -10.20
C CYS A 22 21.15 -37.50 -9.60
N PRO A 23 21.17 -36.49 -8.71
CA PRO A 23 22.42 -35.97 -8.15
C PRO A 23 23.12 -36.95 -7.19
N LYS A 24 22.46 -38.05 -6.79
CA LYS A 24 23.04 -39.08 -5.91
C LYS A 24 23.64 -40.26 -6.67
N CYS A 25 23.02 -40.71 -7.77
CA CYS A 25 23.43 -41.94 -8.46
C CYS A 25 23.64 -41.79 -9.98
N GLY A 26 23.36 -40.62 -10.57
CA GLY A 26 23.54 -40.35 -12.00
C GLY A 26 22.48 -40.96 -12.93
N ALA A 27 21.60 -41.85 -12.44
CA ALA A 27 20.54 -42.46 -13.24
C ALA A 27 19.51 -41.42 -13.76
N PRO A 28 18.77 -41.72 -14.83
CA PRO A 28 17.67 -40.87 -15.31
C PRO A 28 16.66 -40.57 -14.19
N ALA A 29 16.31 -39.30 -14.04
CA ALA A 29 15.39 -38.79 -13.03
C ALA A 29 14.49 -37.68 -13.59
N LYS A 30 13.50 -37.27 -12.81
CA LYS A 30 12.63 -36.13 -13.12
C LYS A 30 12.68 -35.09 -12.00
N ARG A 31 12.76 -33.82 -12.35
CA ARG A 31 12.56 -32.71 -11.41
C ARG A 31 11.10 -32.67 -10.96
N GLU A 32 10.88 -32.16 -9.75
CA GLU A 32 9.55 -31.69 -9.35
C GLU A 32 9.11 -30.56 -10.29
N THR A 33 7.85 -30.58 -10.72
CA THR A 33 7.28 -29.61 -11.66
C THR A 33 6.22 -28.73 -11.01
N ASP A 34 5.81 -29.07 -9.79
CA ASP A 34 5.03 -28.18 -8.93
C ASP A 34 5.88 -26.99 -8.47
N THR A 35 5.22 -25.87 -8.24
CA THR A 35 5.83 -24.63 -7.75
C THR A 35 5.45 -24.39 -6.29
N MET A 36 6.30 -23.70 -5.55
CA MET A 36 5.97 -23.27 -4.19
C MET A 36 4.79 -22.28 -4.19
N ASP A 37 4.03 -22.29 -3.09
CA ASP A 37 3.05 -21.24 -2.80
C ASP A 37 3.76 -19.89 -2.61
N THR A 38 3.16 -18.80 -3.11
CA THR A 38 3.74 -17.44 -3.04
C THR A 38 3.94 -16.91 -1.61
N PHE A 39 3.35 -17.57 -0.61
CA PHE A 39 3.63 -17.32 0.79
C PHE A 39 5.06 -17.70 1.19
N VAL A 40 5.72 -18.62 0.49
CA VAL A 40 7.12 -18.96 0.78
C VAL A 40 8.01 -17.73 0.61
N GLU A 41 7.86 -16.96 -0.47
CA GLU A 41 8.66 -15.76 -0.72
C GLU A 41 8.38 -14.65 0.30
N SER A 42 7.09 -14.40 0.60
CA SER A 42 6.70 -13.36 1.55
C SER A 42 7.00 -13.71 3.01
N SER A 43 7.36 -14.96 3.31
CA SER A 43 7.70 -15.39 4.68
C SER A 43 9.07 -14.93 5.18
N TRP A 44 9.98 -14.49 4.29
CA TRP A 44 11.36 -14.15 4.70
C TRP A 44 11.96 -12.92 3.99
N TYR A 45 11.24 -12.29 3.07
CA TYR A 45 11.71 -11.10 2.34
C TYR A 45 12.22 -9.97 3.25
N TYR A 46 11.60 -9.77 4.42
CA TYR A 46 12.00 -8.74 5.38
C TYR A 46 13.43 -8.96 5.90
N ALA A 47 13.87 -10.22 6.03
CA ALA A 47 15.24 -10.55 6.37
C ALA A 47 16.18 -10.36 5.18
N ARG A 48 15.74 -10.73 3.97
CA ARG A 48 16.55 -10.55 2.75
C ARG A 48 16.88 -9.09 2.48
N TYR A 49 16.02 -8.14 2.85
CA TYR A 49 16.32 -6.71 2.72
C TYR A 49 17.55 -6.25 3.51
N ALA A 50 17.98 -6.98 4.55
CA ALA A 50 19.21 -6.67 5.27
C ALA A 50 20.46 -6.91 4.41
N SER A 51 20.40 -7.83 3.44
CA SER A 51 21.52 -8.19 2.57
C SER A 51 21.05 -8.66 1.18
N PRO A 52 20.43 -7.79 0.36
CA PRO A 52 19.67 -8.19 -0.84
C PRO A 52 20.55 -8.81 -1.93
N HIS A 53 21.83 -8.46 -1.96
CA HIS A 53 22.81 -8.92 -2.96
C HIS A 53 23.76 -10.00 -2.41
N TYR A 54 23.50 -10.56 -1.23
CA TYR A 54 24.35 -11.58 -0.65
C TYR A 54 24.21 -12.92 -1.39
N GLU A 55 25.28 -13.42 -2.00
CA GLU A 55 25.28 -14.66 -2.78
C GLU A 55 25.68 -15.91 -1.97
N GLY A 56 26.21 -15.74 -0.76
CA GLY A 56 26.68 -16.84 0.09
C GLY A 56 25.58 -17.61 0.83
N GLY A 57 24.30 -17.28 0.61
CA GLY A 57 23.16 -17.93 1.25
C GLY A 57 21.88 -17.08 1.25
N LEU A 58 20.92 -17.47 2.10
CA LEU A 58 19.62 -16.83 2.21
C LEU A 58 19.72 -15.36 2.65
N VAL A 59 20.52 -15.08 3.67
CA VAL A 59 20.78 -13.74 4.23
C VAL A 59 22.14 -13.77 4.93
N GLU A 60 22.88 -12.66 4.93
CA GLU A 60 24.10 -12.53 5.72
C GLU A 60 23.74 -12.38 7.22
N PRO A 61 24.21 -13.28 8.12
CA PRO A 61 23.77 -13.26 9.52
C PRO A 61 24.11 -11.97 10.26
N ASN A 62 25.27 -11.37 10.01
CA ASN A 62 25.66 -10.11 10.68
C ASN A 62 24.75 -8.94 10.27
N ALA A 63 24.44 -8.83 8.97
CA ALA A 63 23.53 -7.80 8.47
C ALA A 63 22.10 -8.03 8.98
N ALA A 64 21.64 -9.29 8.96
CA ALA A 64 20.32 -9.66 9.48
C ALA A 64 20.17 -9.26 10.96
N ASN A 65 21.15 -9.62 11.81
CA ASN A 65 21.10 -9.32 13.24
C ASN A 65 21.35 -7.84 13.59
N HIS A 66 21.88 -7.04 12.66
CA HIS A 66 21.95 -5.59 12.83
C HIS A 66 20.57 -4.93 12.68
N TRP A 67 19.78 -5.38 11.68
CA TRP A 67 18.50 -4.77 11.35
C TRP A 67 17.29 -5.43 12.00
N LEU A 68 17.39 -6.70 12.39
CA LEU A 68 16.27 -7.46 12.94
C LEU A 68 16.28 -7.52 14.47
N PRO A 69 15.10 -7.60 15.10
CA PRO A 69 13.78 -7.70 14.46
C PRO A 69 13.24 -6.34 14.02
N VAL A 70 12.36 -6.35 13.02
CA VAL A 70 11.73 -5.13 12.48
C VAL A 70 11.00 -4.40 13.61
N ASP A 71 11.35 -3.13 13.83
CA ASP A 71 10.76 -2.35 14.93
C ASP A 71 9.27 -2.08 14.73
N GLN A 72 8.86 -1.73 13.52
CA GLN A 72 7.48 -1.46 13.15
C GLN A 72 7.16 -2.09 11.80
N TYR A 73 6.24 -3.06 11.81
CA TYR A 73 5.67 -3.65 10.59
C TYR A 73 4.28 -3.05 10.35
N ILE A 74 3.99 -2.70 9.10
CA ILE A 74 2.72 -2.07 8.69
C ILE A 74 2.14 -2.90 7.55
N GLY A 75 0.93 -3.42 7.71
CA GLY A 75 0.25 -4.23 6.70
C GLY A 75 -1.23 -4.39 6.98
N GLY A 76 -2.05 -4.66 5.97
CA GLY A 76 -3.49 -4.79 6.15
C GLY A 76 -3.89 -5.98 7.03
N ILE A 77 -5.01 -5.86 7.75
CA ILE A 77 -5.52 -6.91 8.65
C ILE A 77 -5.85 -8.22 7.92
N GLU A 78 -6.04 -8.19 6.60
CA GLU A 78 -6.24 -9.39 5.77
C GLU A 78 -5.10 -10.40 5.87
N HIS A 79 -3.91 -9.97 6.31
CA HIS A 79 -2.73 -10.79 6.45
C HIS A 79 -2.55 -11.39 7.86
N ALA A 80 -3.49 -11.15 8.77
CA ALA A 80 -3.36 -11.48 10.19
C ALA A 80 -3.06 -12.96 10.49
N ILE A 81 -3.63 -13.88 9.71
CA ILE A 81 -3.45 -15.32 9.92
C ILE A 81 -2.34 -15.86 9.03
N LEU A 82 -2.52 -15.91 7.70
CA LEU A 82 -1.60 -16.60 6.79
C LEU A 82 -0.18 -16.01 6.83
N HIS A 83 0.02 -14.89 6.13
CA HIS A 83 1.33 -14.24 5.99
C HIS A 83 2.03 -14.01 7.34
N LEU A 84 1.35 -13.43 8.32
CA LEU A 84 2.00 -13.13 9.61
C LEU A 84 2.38 -14.39 10.39
N LEU A 85 1.57 -15.47 10.33
CA LEU A 85 1.96 -16.73 10.94
C LEU A 85 3.13 -17.38 10.22
N TYR A 86 3.12 -17.38 8.88
CA TYR A 86 4.19 -17.95 8.08
C TYR A 86 5.51 -17.20 8.26
N ALA A 87 5.49 -15.86 8.31
CA ALA A 87 6.67 -15.06 8.59
C ALA A 87 7.26 -15.35 9.97
N ARG A 88 6.42 -15.55 11.00
CA ARG A 88 6.86 -15.95 12.34
C ARG A 88 7.45 -17.36 12.37
N PHE A 89 6.81 -18.29 11.67
CA PHE A 89 7.32 -19.66 11.53
C PHE A 89 8.69 -19.66 10.85
N PHE A 90 8.82 -18.99 9.71
CA PHE A 90 10.06 -18.93 8.94
C PHE A 90 11.17 -18.18 9.68
N HIS A 91 10.83 -17.16 10.48
CA HIS A 91 11.80 -16.50 11.37
C HIS A 91 12.42 -17.48 12.37
N LYS A 92 11.59 -18.34 12.98
CA LYS A 92 12.06 -19.35 13.94
C LYS A 92 12.91 -20.42 13.24
N LEU A 93 12.55 -20.84 12.02
CA LEU A 93 13.41 -21.71 11.22
C LEU A 93 14.77 -21.07 10.93
N MET A 94 14.78 -19.81 10.47
CA MET A 94 16.04 -19.08 10.24
C MET A 94 16.88 -18.95 11.51
N ARG A 95 16.23 -18.76 12.67
CA ARG A 95 16.92 -18.73 13.98
C ARG A 95 17.54 -20.09 14.30
N ASP A 96 16.79 -21.17 14.12
CA ASP A 96 17.24 -22.52 14.44
C ASP A 96 18.39 -22.98 13.51
N GLU A 97 18.43 -22.46 12.28
CA GLU A 97 19.55 -22.59 11.33
C GLU A 97 20.70 -21.59 11.54
N GLY A 98 20.64 -20.75 12.58
CA GLY A 98 21.71 -19.81 12.96
C GLY A 98 21.83 -18.57 12.07
N LEU A 99 20.83 -18.26 11.24
CA LEU A 99 20.83 -17.09 10.35
C LEU A 99 20.39 -15.80 11.07
N VAL A 100 19.59 -15.91 12.13
CA VAL A 100 19.14 -14.79 12.97
C VAL A 100 19.19 -15.17 14.46
N THR A 101 19.26 -14.19 15.36
CA THR A 101 19.33 -14.43 16.82
C THR A 101 18.05 -14.05 17.57
N SER A 102 17.09 -13.39 16.92
CA SER A 102 15.80 -13.02 17.52
C SER A 102 14.74 -14.12 17.40
N ASN A 103 13.71 -14.06 18.24
CA ASN A 103 12.63 -15.07 18.29
C ASN A 103 11.41 -14.72 17.44
N GLU A 104 11.17 -13.45 17.19
CA GLU A 104 10.00 -12.94 16.48
C GLU A 104 10.46 -11.89 15.45
N PRO A 105 9.88 -11.86 14.23
CA PRO A 105 10.35 -11.00 13.16
C PRO A 105 9.97 -9.52 13.31
N PHE A 106 8.87 -9.22 14.03
CA PHE A 106 8.27 -7.89 14.13
C PHE A 106 8.02 -7.55 15.60
N LYS A 107 8.54 -6.43 16.10
CA LYS A 107 8.31 -5.96 17.48
C LYS A 107 6.93 -5.32 17.64
N ASN A 108 6.60 -4.42 16.72
CA ASN A 108 5.30 -3.76 16.65
C ASN A 108 4.63 -4.06 15.30
N LEU A 109 3.31 -4.22 15.35
CA LEU A 109 2.46 -4.40 14.17
C LEU A 109 1.38 -3.32 14.19
N LEU A 110 1.29 -2.55 13.11
CA LEU A 110 0.19 -1.65 12.86
C LEU A 110 -0.59 -2.21 11.68
N THR A 111 -1.85 -2.58 11.92
CA THR A 111 -2.73 -3.06 10.88
C THR A 111 -3.52 -1.90 10.31
N GLN A 112 -3.12 -1.38 9.15
CA GLN A 112 -3.82 -0.23 8.60
C GLN A 112 -5.25 -0.58 8.20
N GLY A 113 -6.15 0.38 8.35
CA GLY A 113 -7.51 0.28 7.85
C GLY A 113 -7.57 0.28 6.33
N MET A 114 -8.73 -0.10 5.80
CA MET A 114 -8.93 -0.23 4.36
C MET A 114 -9.23 1.12 3.72
N VAL A 115 -8.67 1.35 2.54
CA VAL A 115 -9.13 2.45 1.68
C VAL A 115 -10.37 1.96 0.92
N ASN A 116 -11.48 2.65 1.12
CA ASN A 116 -12.77 2.34 0.53
C ASN A 116 -13.16 3.40 -0.50
N ALA A 117 -13.84 2.96 -1.56
CA ALA A 117 -14.44 3.83 -2.55
C ALA A 117 -15.79 3.28 -3.00
N GLU A 118 -16.64 4.19 -3.48
CA GLU A 118 -17.89 3.84 -4.14
C GLU A 118 -17.64 2.89 -5.31
N THR A 119 -18.57 1.96 -5.52
CA THR A 119 -18.53 1.00 -6.61
C THR A 119 -19.60 1.33 -7.65
N TYR A 120 -19.32 1.05 -8.92
CA TYR A 120 -20.26 1.31 -10.01
C TYR A 120 -20.33 0.09 -10.92
N PHE A 121 -21.53 -0.26 -11.38
CA PHE A 121 -21.70 -1.44 -12.22
C PHE A 121 -22.90 -1.36 -13.16
N ARG A 122 -22.93 -2.27 -14.14
CA ARG A 122 -24.14 -2.62 -14.88
C ARG A 122 -24.42 -4.11 -14.70
N MET A 123 -25.70 -4.48 -14.72
CA MET A 123 -26.11 -5.88 -14.69
C MET A 123 -26.09 -6.44 -16.11
N GLU A 124 -25.36 -7.54 -16.32
CA GLU A 124 -25.47 -8.35 -17.53
C GLU A 124 -26.77 -9.17 -17.52
N THR A 125 -27.21 -9.63 -18.69
CA THR A 125 -28.34 -10.55 -18.84
C THR A 125 -28.14 -11.88 -18.09
N SER A 126 -26.89 -12.27 -17.85
CA SER A 126 -26.48 -13.44 -17.07
C SER A 126 -26.68 -13.27 -15.55
N GLY A 127 -26.99 -12.06 -15.08
CA GLY A 127 -27.02 -11.71 -13.66
C GLY A 127 -25.65 -11.35 -13.07
N LYS A 128 -24.59 -11.35 -13.88
CA LYS A 128 -23.24 -10.92 -13.47
C LYS A 128 -23.15 -9.38 -13.44
N LYS A 129 -22.34 -8.85 -12.52
CA LYS A 129 -21.98 -7.43 -12.49
C LYS A 129 -20.79 -7.15 -13.39
N THR A 130 -20.95 -6.20 -14.29
CA THR A 130 -19.85 -5.56 -15.01
C THR A 130 -19.46 -4.30 -14.28
N TRP A 131 -18.36 -4.37 -13.53
CA TRP A 131 -17.84 -3.25 -12.77
C TRP A 131 -17.22 -2.19 -13.67
N ILE A 132 -17.41 -0.93 -13.28
CA ILE A 132 -16.98 0.28 -13.97
C ILE A 132 -16.10 1.09 -13.02
N ASN A 133 -15.00 1.66 -13.53
CA ASN A 133 -14.12 2.47 -12.70
C ASN A 133 -14.77 3.82 -12.35
N PRO A 134 -14.68 4.30 -11.10
CA PRO A 134 -15.18 5.62 -10.70
C PRO A 134 -14.74 6.77 -11.62
N ALA A 135 -13.52 6.74 -12.14
CA ALA A 135 -13.00 7.77 -13.04
C ALA A 135 -13.73 7.82 -14.40
N ASP A 136 -14.42 6.74 -14.78
CA ASP A 136 -15.20 6.65 -16.02
C ASP A 136 -16.67 7.04 -15.82
N VAL A 137 -17.09 7.42 -14.60
CA VAL A 137 -18.48 7.71 -14.27
C VAL A 137 -18.70 9.22 -14.12
N THR A 138 -19.72 9.73 -14.81
CA THR A 138 -20.23 11.09 -14.61
C THR A 138 -21.41 11.05 -13.64
N LEU A 139 -21.30 11.81 -12.55
CA LEU A 139 -22.35 11.91 -11.53
C LEU A 139 -23.16 13.19 -11.71
N GLU A 140 -24.48 13.06 -11.72
CA GLU A 140 -25.39 14.19 -11.59
C GLU A 140 -25.77 14.38 -10.12
N ARG A 141 -25.74 15.63 -9.65
CA ARG A 141 -26.03 15.97 -8.26
C ARG A 141 -27.11 17.03 -8.18
N ASP A 142 -27.96 16.95 -7.17
CA ASP A 142 -28.96 17.97 -6.87
C ASP A 142 -28.34 19.25 -6.26
N ALA A 143 -29.18 20.25 -5.99
CA ALA A 143 -28.75 21.51 -5.35
C ALA A 143 -28.15 21.35 -3.94
N LYS A 144 -28.32 20.18 -3.30
CA LYS A 144 -27.74 19.82 -2.01
C LYS A 144 -26.52 18.89 -2.16
N ALA A 145 -25.97 18.77 -3.38
CA ALA A 145 -24.85 17.91 -3.74
C ALA A 145 -25.12 16.39 -3.58
N LYS A 146 -26.38 15.97 -3.39
CA LYS A 146 -26.75 14.57 -3.34
C LYS A 146 -26.74 13.99 -4.76
N VAL A 147 -26.10 12.83 -4.94
CA VAL A 147 -26.09 12.13 -6.23
C VAL A 147 -27.52 11.67 -6.58
N ILE A 148 -27.97 12.00 -7.79
CA ILE A 148 -29.30 11.65 -8.31
C ILE A 148 -29.23 10.67 -9.48
N SER A 149 -28.15 10.70 -10.26
CA SER A 149 -27.93 9.77 -11.37
C SER A 149 -26.43 9.57 -11.62
N ALA A 150 -26.08 8.44 -12.24
CA ALA A 150 -24.74 8.11 -12.68
C ALA A 150 -24.78 7.56 -14.10
N THR A 151 -23.88 8.03 -14.96
CA THR A 151 -23.74 7.56 -16.35
C THR A 151 -22.29 7.23 -16.65
N LEU A 152 -22.05 6.30 -17.58
CA LEU A 152 -20.70 6.03 -18.06
C LEU A 152 -20.32 7.12 -19.06
N THR A 153 -19.18 7.77 -18.85
CA THR A 153 -18.73 8.91 -19.64
C THR A 153 -18.60 8.60 -21.13
N SER A 154 -18.22 7.37 -21.49
CA SER A 154 -17.96 6.99 -22.88
C SER A 154 -19.21 6.79 -23.72
N ASP A 155 -20.33 6.36 -23.13
CA ASP A 155 -21.56 6.03 -23.86
C ASP A 155 -22.80 6.81 -23.40
N GLY A 156 -22.71 7.55 -22.29
CA GLY A 156 -23.80 8.34 -21.72
C GLY A 156 -24.93 7.49 -21.12
N LEU A 157 -24.79 6.17 -21.07
CA LEU A 157 -25.84 5.27 -20.60
C LEU A 157 -25.80 5.12 -19.06
N PRO A 158 -26.94 4.81 -18.42
CA PRO A 158 -27.02 4.68 -16.97
C PRO A 158 -26.05 3.65 -16.36
N VAL A 159 -25.61 3.92 -15.15
CA VAL A 159 -24.76 3.05 -14.33
C VAL A 159 -25.39 2.96 -12.93
N GLU A 160 -25.38 1.75 -12.37
CA GLU A 160 -25.84 1.53 -11.00
C GLU A 160 -24.77 1.94 -10.00
N ILE A 161 -25.16 2.69 -8.97
CA ILE A 161 -24.30 3.07 -7.85
C ILE A 161 -24.39 1.97 -6.80
N GLY A 162 -23.28 1.29 -6.56
CA GLY A 162 -23.13 0.28 -5.52
C GLY A 162 -22.77 0.86 -4.16
N GLY A 163 -22.33 -0.01 -3.25
CA GLY A 163 -21.87 0.40 -1.93
C GLY A 163 -20.44 0.96 -1.95
N THR A 164 -20.08 1.64 -0.86
CA THR A 164 -18.70 2.00 -0.53
C THR A 164 -18.00 0.77 0.03
N GLU A 165 -16.98 0.30 -0.67
CA GLU A 165 -16.31 -0.97 -0.36
C GLU A 165 -14.79 -0.83 -0.51
N LYS A 166 -14.04 -1.79 0.07
CA LYS A 166 -12.57 -1.90 -0.10
C LYS A 166 -12.21 -1.76 -1.58
N MET A 167 -11.25 -0.89 -1.88
CA MET A 167 -10.68 -0.78 -3.22
C MET A 167 -10.10 -2.13 -3.67
N SER A 168 -10.53 -2.62 -4.84
CA SER A 168 -10.02 -3.85 -5.42
C SER A 168 -10.00 -3.82 -6.95
N LYS A 169 -9.06 -4.57 -7.54
CA LYS A 169 -9.02 -4.78 -9.00
C LYS A 169 -10.28 -5.47 -9.52
N SER A 170 -10.85 -6.40 -8.74
CA SER A 170 -12.04 -7.17 -9.14
C SER A 170 -13.31 -6.32 -9.26
N LYS A 171 -13.42 -5.23 -8.48
CA LYS A 171 -14.56 -4.29 -8.51
C LYS A 171 -14.27 -3.02 -9.29
N LYS A 172 -13.06 -2.88 -9.85
CA LYS A 172 -12.56 -1.69 -10.56
C LYS A 172 -12.74 -0.37 -9.81
N ASN A 173 -12.95 -0.36 -8.51
CA ASN A 173 -13.11 0.85 -7.69
C ASN A 173 -11.79 1.41 -7.15
N GLY A 174 -10.65 0.87 -7.60
CA GLY A 174 -9.34 1.43 -7.29
C GLY A 174 -9.16 2.79 -7.96
N ILE A 175 -8.77 3.78 -7.16
CA ILE A 175 -8.41 5.11 -7.64
C ILE A 175 -6.90 5.13 -7.81
N ASP A 176 -6.45 5.49 -9.01
CA ASP A 176 -5.04 5.59 -9.31
C ASP A 176 -4.45 6.82 -8.61
N PRO A 177 -3.53 6.66 -7.64
CA PRO A 177 -2.92 7.80 -6.98
C PRO A 177 -2.12 8.67 -7.96
N GLN A 178 -1.65 8.15 -9.10
CA GLN A 178 -0.86 8.91 -10.05
C GLN A 178 -1.62 10.11 -10.60
N MET A 179 -2.90 9.96 -10.91
CA MET A 179 -3.75 11.07 -11.39
C MET A 179 -3.80 12.21 -10.36
N MET A 180 -3.89 11.88 -9.08
CA MET A 180 -3.92 12.87 -8.00
C MET A 180 -2.55 13.51 -7.76
N ILE A 181 -1.48 12.74 -7.91
CA ILE A 181 -0.11 13.24 -7.82
C ILE A 181 0.15 14.23 -8.97
N ASP A 182 -0.28 13.91 -10.19
CA ASP A 182 -0.11 14.79 -11.35
C ASP A 182 -0.89 16.09 -11.19
N GLN A 183 -2.10 16.02 -10.61
CA GLN A 183 -2.97 17.18 -10.44
C GLN A 183 -2.60 18.06 -9.23
N TYR A 184 -2.26 17.45 -8.09
CA TYR A 184 -2.12 18.16 -6.80
C TYR A 184 -0.74 18.02 -6.15
N GLY A 185 0.14 17.17 -6.69
CA GLY A 185 1.43 16.84 -6.12
C GLY A 185 1.38 15.76 -5.04
N ALA A 186 2.53 15.10 -4.83
CA ALA A 186 2.67 13.99 -3.87
C ALA A 186 2.35 14.41 -2.42
N ASP A 187 2.72 15.62 -2.00
CA ASP A 187 2.48 16.09 -0.62
C ASP A 187 1.01 16.26 -0.32
N THR A 188 0.20 16.69 -1.29
CA THR A 188 -1.26 16.76 -1.12
C THR A 188 -1.83 15.38 -0.86
N CYS A 189 -1.42 14.38 -1.65
CA CYS A 189 -1.89 13.01 -1.53
C CYS A 189 -1.48 12.41 -0.18
N ARG A 190 -0.22 12.57 0.22
CA ARG A 190 0.31 12.10 1.51
C ARG A 190 -0.43 12.74 2.68
N LEU A 191 -0.63 14.06 2.65
CA LEU A 191 -1.34 14.77 3.71
C LEU A 191 -2.79 14.30 3.82
N PHE A 192 -3.49 14.16 2.69
CA PHE A 192 -4.86 13.66 2.68
C PHE A 192 -4.95 12.26 3.30
N MET A 193 -4.08 11.33 2.89
CA MET A 193 -4.06 9.97 3.44
C MET A 193 -3.85 9.93 4.95
N MET A 194 -2.99 10.80 5.48
CA MET A 194 -2.68 10.84 6.91
C MET A 194 -3.69 11.66 7.73
N PHE A 195 -4.49 12.50 7.09
CA PHE A 195 -5.47 13.38 7.75
C PHE A 195 -6.89 12.81 7.73
N ALA A 196 -7.25 12.04 6.71
CA ALA A 196 -8.63 11.60 6.48
C ALA A 196 -9.16 10.64 7.53
N SER A 197 -8.30 9.80 8.12
CA SER A 197 -8.68 8.83 9.15
C SER A 197 -7.47 8.43 9.99
N PRO A 198 -7.64 8.01 11.27
CA PRO A 198 -6.61 7.29 11.99
C PRO A 198 -6.09 6.09 11.17
N PRO A 199 -4.80 5.73 11.28
CA PRO A 199 -4.18 4.77 10.38
C PRO A 199 -4.76 3.35 10.49
N ASP A 200 -5.32 2.97 11.64
CA ASP A 200 -5.95 1.68 11.92
C ASP A 200 -7.46 1.64 11.57
N MET A 201 -8.02 2.78 11.18
CA MET A 201 -9.43 2.92 10.81
C MET A 201 -9.59 2.97 9.29
N SER A 202 -10.75 2.53 8.80
CA SER A 202 -11.05 2.64 7.37
C SER A 202 -11.00 4.11 6.92
N LEU A 203 -10.51 4.31 5.70
CA LEU A 203 -10.45 5.60 5.04
C LEU A 203 -11.44 5.58 3.88
N GLU A 204 -12.40 6.48 3.90
CA GLU A 204 -13.27 6.71 2.73
C GLU A 204 -12.60 7.72 1.80
N TRP A 205 -12.43 7.34 0.55
CA TRP A 205 -11.84 8.24 -0.43
C TRP A 205 -12.76 9.44 -0.71
N SER A 206 -12.18 10.64 -0.77
CA SER A 206 -12.92 11.88 -1.03
C SER A 206 -12.07 12.90 -1.79
N ASP A 207 -12.47 13.21 -3.03
CA ASP A 207 -11.79 14.22 -3.86
C ASP A 207 -11.81 15.61 -3.20
N SER A 208 -12.92 15.98 -2.55
CA SER A 208 -13.02 17.25 -1.82
C SER A 208 -12.09 17.29 -0.59
N GLY A 209 -11.80 16.12 0.01
CA GLY A 209 -10.78 15.95 1.04
C GLY A 209 -9.36 16.18 0.52
N VAL A 210 -9.05 15.67 -0.68
CA VAL A 210 -7.77 15.92 -1.37
C VAL A 210 -7.59 17.41 -1.64
N GLU A 211 -8.60 18.07 -2.21
CA GLU A 211 -8.56 19.52 -2.44
C GLU A 211 -8.40 20.32 -1.14
N GLY A 212 -9.04 19.88 -0.05
CA GLY A 212 -8.89 20.46 1.28
C GLY A 212 -7.44 20.46 1.75
N SER A 213 -6.76 19.32 1.57
CA SER A 213 -5.33 19.15 1.87
C SER A 213 -4.47 20.05 0.98
N HIS A 214 -4.80 20.17 -0.31
CA HIS A 214 -4.09 21.06 -1.23
C HIS A 214 -4.22 22.53 -0.79
N ARG A 215 -5.44 22.97 -0.44
CA ARG A 215 -5.68 24.33 0.07
C ARG A 215 -4.91 24.60 1.36
N PHE A 216 -4.80 23.62 2.24
CA PHE A 216 -3.99 23.73 3.46
C PHE A 216 -2.52 23.98 3.13
N LEU A 217 -1.91 23.15 2.27
CA LEU A 217 -0.51 23.32 1.86
C LEU A 217 -0.27 24.69 1.21
N ARG A 218 -1.18 25.17 0.36
CA ARG A 218 -1.08 26.52 -0.23
C ARG A 218 -1.16 27.64 0.81
N ARG A 219 -1.90 27.47 1.91
CA ARG A 219 -1.93 28.44 3.03
C ARG A 219 -0.59 28.45 3.76
N VAL A 220 -0.02 27.28 4.06
CA VAL A 220 1.31 27.16 4.69
C VAL A 220 2.37 27.83 3.82
N TRP A 221 2.37 27.53 2.51
CA TRP A 221 3.28 28.16 1.56
C TRP A 221 3.16 29.68 1.53
N ARG A 222 1.93 30.22 1.47
CA ARG A 222 1.70 31.67 1.46
C ARG A 222 2.19 32.33 2.75
N LEU A 223 1.97 31.70 3.90
CA LEU A 223 2.45 32.20 5.19
C LEU A 223 3.98 32.25 5.22
N ALA A 224 4.64 31.17 4.81
CA ALA A 224 6.11 31.11 4.76
C ALA A 224 6.70 32.16 3.81
N GLN A 225 6.17 32.28 2.59
CA GLN A 225 6.62 33.29 1.62
C GLN A 225 6.39 34.72 2.12
N SER A 226 5.25 34.97 2.77
CA SER A 226 4.97 36.28 3.36
C SER A 226 5.91 36.62 4.51
N HIS A 227 6.40 35.64 5.26
CA HIS A 227 7.37 35.83 6.33
C HIS A 227 8.77 36.09 5.75
N VAL A 228 9.24 35.22 4.86
CA VAL A 228 10.57 35.34 4.23
C VAL A 228 10.69 36.64 3.42
N GLY A 229 9.61 37.08 2.76
CA GLY A 229 9.59 38.33 2.00
C GLY A 229 9.79 39.60 2.85
N GLN A 230 9.68 39.51 4.18
CA GLN A 230 9.97 40.63 5.10
C GLN A 230 11.47 40.77 5.41
N GLY A 231 12.30 39.84 4.91
CA GLY A 231 13.73 39.79 5.19
C GLY A 231 14.07 38.90 6.39
N PRO A 232 15.37 38.80 6.74
CA PRO A 232 15.82 37.96 7.84
C PRO A 232 15.23 38.43 9.17
N SER A 233 14.74 37.48 9.97
CA SER A 233 14.26 37.74 11.32
C SER A 233 15.44 37.99 12.27
N THR A 234 15.25 38.90 13.22
CA THR A 234 16.18 39.07 14.35
C THR A 234 16.06 37.89 15.31
N GLY A 235 17.12 37.64 16.09
CA GLY A 235 17.09 36.63 17.13
C GLY A 235 15.95 36.85 18.13
N LEU A 236 15.30 35.78 18.57
CA LEU A 236 14.20 35.83 19.52
C LEU A 236 14.68 36.34 20.88
N ASP A 237 14.19 37.50 21.32
CA ASP A 237 14.31 37.96 22.70
C ASP A 237 13.06 37.57 23.49
N VAL A 238 13.18 36.52 24.31
CA VAL A 238 12.07 35.98 25.12
C VAL A 238 11.63 36.97 26.21
N ALA A 239 12.55 37.81 26.71
CA ALA A 239 12.25 38.77 27.78
C ALA A 239 11.39 39.94 27.28
N ALA A 240 11.50 40.27 25.98
CA ALA A 240 10.79 41.37 25.34
C ALA A 240 9.45 40.99 24.67
N LEU A 241 9.00 39.74 24.80
CA LEU A 241 7.76 39.30 24.15
C LEU A 241 6.52 40.01 24.72
N THR A 242 5.64 40.46 23.83
CA THR A 242 4.29 40.91 24.21
C THR A 242 3.45 39.74 24.71
N ASP A 243 2.32 40.03 25.35
CA ASP A 243 1.42 38.98 25.83
C ASP A 243 0.79 38.18 24.69
N GLU A 244 0.52 38.77 23.52
CA GLU A 244 0.08 38.01 22.34
C GLU A 244 1.18 37.09 21.82
N GLN A 245 2.44 37.57 21.76
CA GLN A 245 3.56 36.75 21.31
C GLN A 245 3.85 35.59 22.27
N LYS A 246 3.73 35.81 23.59
CA LYS A 246 3.78 34.74 24.60
C LYS A 246 2.65 33.73 24.42
N ALA A 247 1.45 34.17 24.05
CA ALA A 247 0.33 33.26 23.78
C ALA A 247 0.63 32.36 22.58
N VAL A 248 1.08 32.92 21.45
CA VAL A 248 1.48 32.14 20.26
C VAL A 248 2.61 31.17 20.60
N ARG A 249 3.64 31.61 21.34
CA ARG A 249 4.74 30.75 21.77
C ARG A 249 4.25 29.58 22.63
N ARG A 250 3.34 29.82 23.58
CA ARG A 250 2.74 28.75 24.38
C ARG A 250 2.00 27.74 23.51
N SER A 251 1.22 28.21 22.53
CA SER A 251 0.50 27.32 21.61
C SER A 251 1.42 26.47 20.72
N ILE A 252 2.64 26.91 20.43
CA ILE A 252 3.62 26.12 19.66
C ILE A 252 4.24 24.98 20.50
N HIS A 253 4.29 25.14 21.82
CA HIS A 253 4.97 24.22 22.75
C HIS A 253 4.03 23.40 23.63
N GLN A 254 2.72 23.54 23.43
CA GLN A 254 1.71 22.63 24.01
C GLN A 254 1.62 21.35 23.18
#